data_AF-A0A1P8X6A9-F1
#
_entry.id   AF-A0A1P8X6A9-F1
#
_cell.length_a   1.000
_cell.length_b   1.000
_cell.length_c   1.000
_cell.angle_alpha   90.00
_cell.angle_beta   90.00
_cell.angle_gamma   90.00
#
_symmetry.space_group_name_H-M   'P 1'
#
loop_
_entity.id
_entity.type
_entity.pdbx_description
1 polymer ?
#
loop_
_entity_poly.entity_id
_entity_poly.type
_entity_poly.pdbx_seq_one_letter_code
_entity_poly.pdbx_strand_id
1 'polypeptide(L)'
;MRRDRTLTWFYRLHRGHQAALLANPHGYVPHSVAVSIAAQTVRARSNEAVQHPGRWLLRSFEANLLEDERHRLDDWWDRLLPEVQSALLACRASQVPREHREAVLDLMPGGIRAGTDLDEDFEMSGIAAAYLEMVASASADATSATP
;
A
#
# COMPACT_ATOMS: atom_id res chain seq x y z
N MET A 1 -24.10 -14.42 0.96
CA MET A 1 -22.81 -14.58 1.67
C MET A 1 -21.97 -13.33 1.46
N ARG A 2 -21.75 -12.50 2.49
CA ARG A 2 -20.78 -11.41 2.41
C ARG A 2 -19.39 -12.04 2.48
N ARG A 3 -18.72 -12.17 1.33
CA ARG A 3 -17.26 -12.37 1.30
C ARG A 3 -16.67 -11.17 2.04
N ASP A 4 -15.91 -11.38 3.11
CA ASP A 4 -15.13 -10.31 3.71
C ASP A 4 -14.29 -9.68 2.59
N ARG A 5 -14.69 -8.47 2.16
CA ARG A 5 -14.06 -7.69 1.08
C ARG A 5 -12.82 -6.95 1.56
N THR A 6 -12.46 -7.11 2.82
CA THR A 6 -11.37 -6.38 3.46
C THR A 6 -10.10 -7.20 3.33
N LEU A 7 -9.09 -6.60 2.69
CA LEU A 7 -7.69 -7.08 2.67
C LEU A 7 -7.07 -6.96 4.08
N THR A 8 -7.73 -7.53 5.09
CA THR A 8 -7.36 -7.39 6.49
C THR A 8 -5.98 -7.98 6.76
N TRP A 9 -5.57 -8.99 5.98
CA TRP A 9 -4.22 -9.56 6.02
C TRP A 9 -3.16 -8.59 5.48
N PHE A 10 -3.49 -7.78 4.47
CA PHE A 10 -2.55 -6.85 3.84
C PHE A 10 -2.08 -5.81 4.86
N TYR A 11 -3.03 -5.24 5.64
CA TYR A 11 -2.73 -4.26 6.68
C TYR A 11 -1.88 -4.81 7.84
N ARG A 12 -1.71 -6.13 7.96
CA ARG A 12 -0.84 -6.78 8.95
C ARG A 12 0.58 -7.01 8.45
N LEU A 13 0.84 -6.79 7.16
CA LEU A 13 2.18 -6.89 6.60
C LEU A 13 3.02 -5.66 6.95
N HIS A 14 4.35 -5.82 6.96
CA HIS A 14 5.25 -4.68 7.01
C HIS A 14 5.07 -3.77 5.78
N ARG A 15 5.30 -2.46 5.96
CA ARG A 15 5.08 -1.43 4.92
C ARG A 15 5.78 -1.74 3.59
N GLY A 16 7.04 -2.17 3.61
CA GLY A 16 7.75 -2.55 2.38
C GLY A 16 7.13 -3.73 1.63
N HIS A 17 6.52 -4.68 2.35
CA HIS A 17 5.80 -5.79 1.73
C HIS A 17 4.46 -5.33 1.14
N GLN A 18 3.77 -4.42 1.82
CA GLN A 18 2.56 -3.79 1.29
C GLN A 18 2.87 -3.02 -0.01
N ALA A 19 3.95 -2.24 -0.01
CA ALA A 19 4.44 -1.50 -1.17
C ALA A 19 4.77 -2.42 -2.35
N ALA A 20 5.49 -3.52 -2.11
CA ALA A 20 5.83 -4.50 -3.15
C ALA A 20 4.60 -5.17 -3.77
N LEU A 21 3.58 -5.48 -2.96
CA LEU A 21 2.32 -6.03 -3.45
C LEU A 21 1.48 -5.00 -4.23
N LEU A 22 1.48 -3.74 -3.80
CA LEU A 22 0.85 -2.65 -4.57
C LEU A 22 1.56 -2.41 -5.90
N ALA A 23 2.88 -2.51 -5.94
CA ALA A 23 3.66 -2.32 -7.17
C ALA A 23 3.26 -3.35 -8.25
N ASN A 24 3.04 -4.61 -7.82
CA ASN A 24 2.71 -5.69 -8.73
C ASN A 24 1.63 -6.63 -8.14
N PRO A 25 0.34 -6.23 -8.16
CA PRO A 25 -0.74 -6.99 -7.55
C PRO A 25 -0.96 -8.38 -8.13
N HIS A 26 -0.67 -8.54 -9.43
CA HIS A 26 -0.78 -9.80 -10.18
C HIS A 26 0.54 -10.57 -10.29
N GLY A 27 1.60 -10.02 -9.69
CA GLY A 27 2.94 -10.59 -9.72
C GLY A 27 3.11 -11.73 -8.73
N TYR A 28 4.27 -12.39 -8.86
CA TYR A 28 4.68 -13.34 -7.83
C TYR A 28 4.89 -12.63 -6.50
N VAL A 29 4.23 -13.16 -5.48
CA VAL A 29 4.37 -12.71 -4.10
C VAL A 29 5.77 -13.04 -3.62
N PRO A 30 6.54 -12.07 -3.07
CA PRO A 30 7.85 -12.34 -2.49
C PRO A 30 7.77 -13.43 -1.43
N HIS A 31 8.78 -14.29 -1.36
CA HIS A 31 8.74 -15.46 -0.46
C HIS A 31 8.51 -15.09 1.01
N SER A 32 9.13 -14.00 1.49
CA SER A 32 8.94 -13.45 2.84
C SER A 32 7.48 -13.06 3.13
N VAL A 33 6.78 -12.58 2.11
CA VAL A 33 5.38 -12.18 2.17
C VAL A 33 4.48 -13.42 2.13
N ALA A 34 4.76 -14.38 1.26
CA ALA A 34 4.02 -15.62 1.16
C ALA A 34 4.02 -16.41 2.48
N VAL A 35 5.17 -16.49 3.17
CA VAL A 35 5.29 -17.10 4.50
C VAL A 35 4.42 -16.36 5.53
N SER A 36 4.43 -15.03 5.49
CA SER A 36 3.65 -14.18 6.41
C SER A 36 2.15 -14.32 6.19
N ILE A 37 1.70 -14.35 4.92
CA ILE A 37 0.29 -14.56 4.56
C ILE A 37 -0.16 -15.96 4.98
N ALA A 38 0.63 -17.00 4.68
CA ALA A 38 0.31 -18.38 5.02
C ALA A 38 0.17 -18.59 6.55
N ALA A 39 1.02 -17.95 7.35
CA ALA A 39 0.93 -17.98 8.81
C ALA A 39 -0.35 -17.30 9.34
N GLN A 40 -0.91 -16.35 8.60
CA GLN A 40 -2.09 -15.57 9.00
C GLN A 40 -3.43 -16.07 8.41
N THR A 41 -3.40 -16.95 7.40
CA THR A 41 -4.58 -17.35 6.59
C THR A 41 -5.02 -18.81 6.79
N VAL A 42 -4.80 -19.38 7.98
CA VAL A 42 -5.05 -20.79 8.42
C VAL A 42 -6.38 -21.44 7.96
N ARG A 43 -7.36 -20.72 7.40
CA ARG A 43 -8.67 -21.25 6.98
C ARG A 43 -9.00 -21.22 5.49
N ALA A 44 -8.11 -20.74 4.62
CA ALA A 44 -8.45 -20.56 3.21
C ALA A 44 -7.49 -21.34 2.29
N ARG A 45 -7.40 -22.66 2.43
CA ARG A 45 -6.89 -23.48 1.31
C ARG A 45 -8.04 -23.72 0.33
N SER A 46 -8.40 -22.66 -0.40
CA SER A 46 -9.29 -22.79 -1.55
C SER A 46 -8.51 -23.41 -2.70
N ASN A 47 -9.22 -24.26 -3.41
CA ASN A 47 -8.74 -25.22 -4.40
C ASN A 47 -8.35 -24.53 -5.73
N GLU A 48 -7.43 -23.56 -5.71
CA GLU A 48 -6.85 -22.95 -6.92
C GLU A 48 -5.39 -23.34 -7.05
N ALA A 49 -5.17 -24.46 -7.74
CA ALA A 49 -3.90 -25.01 -8.20
C ALA A 49 -2.82 -25.27 -7.13
N VAL A 50 -2.08 -26.36 -7.32
CA VAL A 50 -0.91 -26.70 -6.52
C VAL A 50 0.10 -25.56 -6.70
N GLN A 51 0.16 -24.64 -5.72
CA GLN A 51 1.16 -23.58 -5.71
C GLN A 51 2.54 -24.24 -5.68
N HIS A 52 3.31 -24.02 -6.73
CA HIS A 52 4.66 -24.57 -6.82
C HIS A 52 5.53 -23.97 -5.71
N PRO A 53 6.39 -24.77 -5.07
CA PRO A 53 7.32 -24.25 -4.08
C PRO A 53 8.16 -23.14 -4.72
N GLY A 54 7.99 -21.90 -4.23
CA GLY A 54 8.69 -20.71 -4.70
C GLY A 54 7.91 -19.77 -5.63
N ARG A 55 6.68 -20.10 -6.05
CA ARG A 55 5.86 -19.22 -6.91
C ARG A 55 4.45 -19.06 -6.35
N TRP A 56 4.32 -18.10 -5.44
CA TRP A 56 3.05 -17.73 -4.85
C TRP A 56 2.41 -16.60 -5.64
N LEU A 57 1.11 -16.70 -5.88
CA LEU A 57 0.28 -15.64 -6.45
C LEU A 57 -0.84 -15.34 -5.47
N LEU A 58 -1.31 -14.10 -5.45
CA LEU A 58 -2.57 -13.77 -4.80
C LEU A 58 -3.72 -14.40 -5.59
N ARG A 59 -4.86 -14.62 -4.92
CA ARG A 59 -6.07 -15.00 -5.64
C ARG A 59 -6.49 -13.85 -6.54
N SER A 60 -7.05 -14.14 -7.71
CA SER A 60 -7.44 -13.11 -8.68
C SER A 60 -8.33 -12.02 -8.08
N PHE A 61 -9.25 -12.38 -7.17
CA PHE A 61 -10.08 -11.41 -6.47
C PHE A 61 -9.27 -10.44 -5.57
N GLU A 62 -8.24 -10.94 -4.88
CA GLU A 62 -7.41 -10.11 -4.00
C GLU A 62 -6.45 -9.23 -4.81
N ALA A 63 -5.89 -9.78 -5.89
CA ALA A 63 -5.06 -9.04 -6.83
C ALA A 63 -5.85 -7.90 -7.49
N ASN A 64 -7.06 -8.17 -7.99
CA ASN A 64 -7.94 -7.14 -8.56
C ASN A 64 -8.26 -6.04 -7.54
N LEU A 65 -8.53 -6.40 -6.27
CA LEU A 65 -8.86 -5.39 -5.26
C LEU A 65 -7.65 -4.50 -4.93
N LEU A 66 -6.45 -5.07 -4.88
CA LEU A 66 -5.21 -4.28 -4.73
C LEU A 66 -4.95 -3.41 -5.95
N GLU A 67 -5.25 -3.88 -7.15
CA GLU A 67 -5.14 -3.09 -8.39
C GLU A 67 -6.13 -1.93 -8.41
N ASP A 68 -7.39 -2.17 -8.03
CA ASP A 68 -8.41 -1.11 -7.91
C ASP A 68 -7.97 -0.04 -6.89
N GLU A 69 -7.44 -0.45 -5.73
CA GLU A 69 -6.91 0.49 -4.74
C GLU A 69 -5.67 1.23 -5.24
N ARG A 70 -4.77 0.55 -5.97
CA ARG A 70 -3.61 1.20 -6.59
C ARG A 70 -4.06 2.28 -7.56
N HIS A 71 -4.99 1.98 -8.47
CA HIS A 71 -5.51 2.97 -9.42
C HIS A 71 -6.17 4.15 -8.72
N ARG A 72 -6.94 3.92 -7.64
CA ARG A 72 -7.51 5.00 -6.83
C ARG A 72 -6.41 5.91 -6.23
N LEU A 73 -5.28 5.33 -5.85
CA LEU A 73 -4.14 6.05 -5.28
C LEU A 73 -3.31 6.75 -6.37
N ASP A 74 -3.16 6.16 -7.55
CA ASP A 74 -2.56 6.79 -8.73
C ASP A 74 -3.36 8.04 -9.13
N ASP A 75 -4.69 7.92 -9.26
CA ASP A 75 -5.58 9.04 -9.56
C ASP A 75 -5.50 10.17 -8.52
N TRP A 76 -5.31 9.82 -7.25
CA TRP A 76 -5.11 10.77 -6.17
C TRP A 76 -3.75 11.46 -6.30
N TRP A 77 -2.69 10.68 -6.51
CA TRP A 77 -1.31 11.15 -6.62
C TRP A 77 -1.16 12.15 -7.76
N ASP A 78 -1.76 11.85 -8.92
CA ASP A 78 -1.70 12.69 -10.13
C ASP A 78 -2.43 14.03 -9.99
N ARG A 79 -3.35 14.16 -9.02
CA ARG A 79 -4.05 15.42 -8.72
C ARG A 79 -3.24 16.34 -7.81
N LEU A 80 -2.21 15.82 -7.15
CA LEU A 80 -1.39 16.61 -6.25
C LEU A 80 -0.48 17.56 -7.03
N LEU A 81 -0.22 18.74 -6.44
CA LEU A 81 0.79 19.64 -6.98
C LEU A 81 2.19 18.99 -6.83
N PRO A 82 3.13 19.22 -7.77
CA PRO A 82 4.47 18.63 -7.70
C PRO A 82 5.24 18.93 -6.40
N GLU A 83 5.02 20.09 -5.82
CA GLU A 83 5.60 20.49 -4.52
C GLU A 83 5.09 19.60 -3.38
N VAL A 84 3.80 19.29 -3.39
CA VAL A 84 3.16 18.40 -2.41
C VAL A 84 3.67 16.98 -2.57
N GLN A 85 3.75 16.49 -3.82
CA GLN A 85 4.33 15.16 -4.11
C GLN A 85 5.76 15.05 -3.58
N SER A 86 6.58 16.08 -3.83
CA SER A 86 7.98 16.13 -3.37
C SER A 86 8.08 16.11 -1.84
N ALA A 87 7.25 16.90 -1.16
CA ALA A 87 7.19 16.93 0.30
C ALA A 87 6.75 15.57 0.89
N LEU A 88 5.74 14.93 0.29
CA LEU A 88 5.25 13.62 0.73
C LEU A 88 6.30 12.52 0.58
N LEU A 89 7.08 12.54 -0.51
CA LEU A 89 8.20 11.61 -0.71
C LEU A 89 9.34 11.86 0.27
N ALA A 90 9.68 13.13 0.52
CA ALA A 90 10.73 13.50 1.47
C ALA A 90 10.42 13.01 2.89
N CYS A 91 9.16 13.12 3.33
CA CYS A 91 8.73 12.71 4.65
C CYS A 91 8.39 11.21 4.78
N ARG A 92 8.43 10.45 3.68
CA ARG A 92 8.13 9.00 3.60
C ARG A 92 6.91 8.55 4.42
N ALA A 93 5.81 9.30 4.33
CA ALA A 93 4.58 9.05 5.08
C ALA A 93 4.69 9.14 6.62
N SER A 94 5.86 9.43 7.20
CA SER A 94 6.09 9.41 8.65
C SER A 94 5.74 10.71 9.34
N GLN A 95 5.95 11.85 8.67
CA GLN A 95 5.64 13.19 9.18
C GLN A 95 5.15 14.08 8.04
N VAL A 96 3.89 13.92 7.64
CA VAL A 96 3.30 14.77 6.60
C VAL A 96 3.19 16.20 7.15
N PRO A 97 3.79 17.21 6.48
CA PRO A 97 3.70 18.60 6.93
C PRO A 97 2.25 19.06 6.99
N ARG A 98 1.94 19.87 8.01
CA ARG A 98 0.60 20.41 8.24
C ARG A 98 -0.01 21.06 7.00
N GLU A 99 0.78 21.83 6.26
CA GLU A 99 0.38 22.54 5.04
C GLU A 99 -0.09 21.63 3.90
N HIS A 100 0.24 20.34 3.96
CA HIS A 100 -0.14 19.34 2.96
C HIS A 100 -1.12 18.30 3.49
N ARG A 101 -1.65 18.51 4.70
CA ARG A 101 -2.54 17.56 5.37
C ARG A 101 -3.84 17.35 4.59
N GLU A 102 -4.46 18.42 4.08
CA GLU A 102 -5.72 18.33 3.31
C GLU A 102 -5.58 17.39 2.11
N ALA A 103 -4.42 17.39 1.46
CA ALA A 103 -4.15 16.50 0.34
C ALA A 103 -4.21 15.01 0.72
N VAL A 104 -3.95 14.62 1.97
CA VAL A 104 -3.95 13.22 2.41
C VAL A 104 -5.20 12.80 3.19
N LEU A 105 -6.09 13.73 3.55
CA LEU A 105 -7.26 13.45 4.39
C LEU A 105 -8.25 12.49 3.73
N ASP A 106 -8.48 12.62 2.42
CA ASP A 106 -9.41 11.78 1.66
C ASP A 106 -8.97 10.30 1.59
N LEU A 107 -7.70 10.01 1.93
CA LEU A 107 -7.15 8.67 1.96
C LEU A 107 -7.30 7.97 3.31
N MET A 108 -7.73 8.68 4.37
CA MET A 108 -7.89 8.10 5.70
C MET A 108 -9.26 7.42 5.86
N PRO A 109 -9.32 6.08 6.01
CA PRO A 109 -10.57 5.43 6.35
C PRO A 109 -11.03 5.88 7.74
N GLY A 110 -12.09 6.70 7.78
CA GLY A 110 -12.67 7.25 9.02
C GLY A 110 -12.41 8.74 9.25
N GLY A 111 -11.72 9.43 8.35
CA GLY A 111 -11.40 10.86 8.48
C GLY A 111 -10.45 11.18 9.63
N ILE A 112 -10.31 12.46 9.96
CA ILE A 112 -9.54 12.92 11.13
C ILE A 112 -10.22 12.38 12.40
N ARG A 113 -9.48 11.62 13.23
CA ARG A 113 -10.01 11.18 14.53
C ARG A 113 -10.29 12.40 15.40
N ALA A 114 -11.44 12.43 16.07
CA ALA A 114 -11.74 13.46 17.05
C ALA A 114 -10.63 13.50 18.13
N GLY A 115 -10.01 14.67 18.32
CA GLY A 115 -8.87 14.85 19.23
C GLY A 115 -7.48 14.73 18.57
N THR A 116 -7.41 14.60 17.24
CA THR A 116 -6.14 14.75 16.52
C THR A 116 -5.73 16.22 16.55
N ASP A 117 -4.56 16.51 17.10
CA ASP A 117 -4.01 17.87 17.05
C ASP A 117 -3.74 18.27 15.59
N LEU A 118 -4.34 19.39 15.19
CA LEU A 118 -4.21 19.93 13.84
C LEU A 118 -2.89 20.68 13.64
N ASP A 119 -2.18 20.96 14.72
CA ASP A 119 -0.92 21.69 14.74
C ASP A 119 0.32 20.78 14.71
N GLU A 120 0.16 19.46 14.87
CA GLU A 120 1.24 18.47 14.84
C GLU A 120 1.39 17.74 13.50
N ASP A 121 2.61 17.27 13.22
CA ASP A 121 2.93 16.41 12.09
C ASP A 121 2.05 15.16 12.07
N PHE A 122 1.55 14.81 10.89
CA PHE A 122 0.61 13.71 10.74
C PHE A 122 1.32 12.44 10.26
N GLU A 123 1.20 11.35 11.02
CA GLU A 123 1.64 10.03 10.56
C GLU A 123 0.58 9.42 9.64
N MET A 124 0.95 9.25 8.37
CA MET A 124 0.09 8.59 7.41
C MET A 124 0.21 7.07 7.59
N SER A 125 -0.93 6.37 7.60
CA SER A 125 -0.99 4.94 7.92
C SER A 125 -1.75 4.15 6.84
N GLY A 126 -1.64 2.82 6.91
CA GLY A 126 -2.35 1.92 6.01
C GLY A 126 -1.86 2.00 4.56
N ILE A 127 -2.79 1.86 3.61
CA ILE A 127 -2.50 1.66 2.20
C ILE A 127 -1.84 2.88 1.53
N ALA A 128 -2.18 4.09 1.99
CA ALA A 128 -1.55 5.32 1.50
C ALA A 128 -0.06 5.39 1.85
N ALA A 129 0.32 4.95 3.06
CA ALA A 129 1.72 4.93 3.47
C ALA A 129 2.53 3.89 2.69
N ALA A 130 1.93 2.73 2.41
CA ALA A 130 2.52 1.73 1.54
C ALA A 130 2.66 2.22 0.09
N TYR A 131 1.69 3.00 -0.40
CA TYR A 131 1.76 3.60 -1.72
C TYR A 131 2.90 4.61 -1.86
N LEU A 132 3.09 5.51 -0.87
CA LEU A 132 4.24 6.42 -0.92
C LEU A 132 5.58 5.68 -0.88
N GLU A 133 5.69 4.60 -0.09
CA GLU A 133 6.89 3.76 -0.09
C GLU A 133 7.11 3.10 -1.46
N MET A 134 6.04 2.68 -2.15
CA MET A 134 6.10 2.14 -3.50
C MET A 134 6.61 3.18 -4.51
N VAL A 135 6.04 4.39 -4.51
CA VAL A 135 6.45 5.48 -5.42
C VAL A 135 7.90 5.91 -5.15
N ALA A 136 8.29 6.01 -3.87
CA ALA A 136 9.65 6.33 -3.48
C ALA A 136 10.66 5.27 -3.95
N SER A 137 10.30 3.99 -3.85
CA SER A 137 11.14 2.88 -4.32
C SER A 137 11.32 2.90 -5.84
N ALA A 138 10.23 3.12 -6.58
CA ALA A 138 10.29 3.22 -8.05
C ALA A 138 11.15 4.40 -8.54
N SER A 139 11.09 5.53 -7.82
CA SER A 139 11.88 6.73 -8.13
C SER A 139 13.38 6.52 -7.88
N ALA A 140 13.73 5.75 -6.83
CA ALA A 140 15.12 5.39 -6.53
C ALA A 140 15.72 4.45 -7.59
N ASP A 141 14.94 3.49 -8.08
CA ASP A 141 15.34 2.57 -9.15
C ASP A 141 15.55 3.31 -10.48
N ALA A 142 14.68 4.29 -10.80
CA ALA A 142 14.84 5.12 -12.00
C ALA A 142 16.10 6.01 -11.96
N THR A 143 16.46 6.53 -10.78
CA THR A 143 17.67 7.35 -10.59
C THR A 143 18.94 6.50 -10.72
N SER A 144 18.89 5.24 -10.27
CA SER A 144 20.02 4.30 -10.36
C SER A 144 20.24 3.73 -11.77
N ALA A 145 19.28 3.93 -12.68
CA ALA A 145 19.33 3.45 -14.06
C ALA A 145 19.93 4.46 -15.06
N THR A 146 20.43 5.62 -14.59
CA THR A 146 21.09 6.61 -15.45
C THR A 146 22.62 6.47 -15.34
N PRO A 147 23.33 5.98 -16.38
CA PRO A 147 24.79 5.87 -16.41
C PRO A 147 25.50 7.22 -16.59
#